data_AF-A0A4R5MJ34-F1
#
_entry.id   AF-A0A4R5MJ34-F1
#
_cell.length_a   1.000
_cell.length_b   1.000
_cell.length_c   1.000
_cell.angle_alpha   90.00
_cell.angle_beta   90.00
_cell.angle_gamma   90.00
#
_symmetry.space_group_name_H-M   'P 1'
#
loop_
_entity.id
_entity.type
_entity.pdbx_description
1 polymer ?
#
loop_
_entity_poly.entity_id
_entity_poly.type
_entity_poly.pdbx_seq_one_letter_code
_entity_poly.pdbx_strand_id
1 'polypeptide(L)'
;MEQNSFYATEVWLISGIFNSLPGILKLDGNNLVFTAIGTGTYWQSGLKNIERKSGNEKFCALLKQNKPAQLFNIDLGEIQKLSFPFIYFSAGAHITLHNQKYRLSFIEPNNTKLPFISTDKYEKVNLRAVEIIQDISHARAVGKKWKALLPQL
;
A
#
# COMPACT_ATOMS: atom_id res chain seq x y z
N MET A 1 -19.84 0.90 -20.99
CA MET A 1 -20.01 0.58 -19.56
C MET A 1 -18.62 0.59 -18.95
N GLU A 2 -18.22 1.67 -18.29
CA GLU A 2 -16.98 1.67 -17.51
C GLU A 2 -17.17 0.67 -16.37
N GLN A 3 -16.40 -0.41 -16.39
CA GLN A 3 -16.31 -1.32 -15.26
C GLN A 3 -15.73 -0.52 -14.10
N ASN A 4 -16.59 -0.17 -13.14
CA ASN A 4 -16.21 0.49 -11.91
C ASN A 4 -15.32 -0.49 -11.13
N SER A 5 -14.02 -0.42 -11.39
CA SER A 5 -13.06 -1.42 -10.93
C SER A 5 -12.77 -1.14 -9.46
N PHE A 6 -13.36 -1.94 -8.58
CA PHE A 6 -13.05 -1.94 -7.16
C PHE A 6 -12.19 -3.15 -6.84
N TYR A 7 -11.02 -2.92 -6.25
CA TYR A 7 -10.16 -3.98 -5.74
C TYR A 7 -9.29 -3.47 -4.60
N ALA A 8 -9.15 -4.24 -3.52
CA ALA A 8 -8.34 -3.82 -2.38
C ALA A 8 -7.62 -5.00 -1.73
N THR A 9 -6.37 -4.81 -1.31
CA THR A 9 -5.55 -5.86 -0.70
C THR A 9 -4.68 -5.31 0.42
N GLU A 10 -4.27 -6.19 1.33
CA GLU A 10 -3.14 -5.90 2.20
C GLU A 10 -1.87 -5.69 1.38
N VAL A 11 -1.00 -4.80 1.87
CA VAL A 11 0.27 -4.48 1.24
C VAL A 11 1.26 -3.93 2.29
N TRP A 12 2.55 -4.13 2.05
CA TRP A 12 3.61 -3.52 2.84
C TRP A 12 4.46 -2.62 1.95
N LEU A 13 4.59 -1.35 2.33
CA LEU A 13 5.54 -0.45 1.72
C LEU A 13 6.93 -0.73 2.29
N ILE A 14 7.87 -1.14 1.44
CA ILE A 14 9.24 -1.49 1.82
C ILE A 14 10.19 -0.32 1.56
N SER A 15 11.01 0.05 2.55
CA SER A 15 12.12 0.99 2.39
C SER A 15 13.42 0.46 2.97
N GLY A 16 14.45 0.35 2.12
CA GLY A 16 15.71 -0.25 2.51
C GLY A 16 15.54 -1.73 2.87
N ILE A 17 16.31 -2.20 3.84
CA ILE A 17 16.37 -3.61 4.24
C ILE A 17 15.49 -3.89 5.48
N PHE A 18 15.29 -2.88 6.34
CA PHE A 18 14.70 -3.06 7.67
C PHE A 18 13.31 -2.43 7.82
N ASN A 19 12.94 -1.48 6.97
CA ASN A 19 11.71 -0.73 7.18
C ASN A 19 10.57 -1.25 6.31
N SER A 20 9.45 -1.54 6.94
CA SER A 20 8.21 -1.81 6.25
C SER A 20 7.03 -1.15 6.96
N LEU A 21 6.08 -0.67 6.17
CA LEU A 21 4.88 0.02 6.64
C LEU A 21 3.66 -0.76 6.15
N PRO A 22 2.86 -1.35 7.06
CA PRO A 22 1.64 -2.05 6.67
C PRO A 22 0.60 -1.06 6.18
N GLY A 23 -0.21 -1.50 5.24
CA GLY A 23 -1.27 -0.70 4.68
C GLY A 23 -2.19 -1.49 3.76
N ILE A 24 -3.06 -0.74 3.11
CA ILE A 24 -4.02 -1.23 2.12
C ILE A 24 -3.75 -0.51 0.82
N LEU A 25 -3.66 -1.28 -0.25
CA LEU A 25 -3.70 -0.76 -1.61
C LEU A 25 -5.12 -0.95 -2.12
N LYS A 26 -5.74 0.11 -2.63
CA LYS A 26 -7.10 0.10 -3.18
C LYS A 26 -7.12 0.74 -4.55
N LEU A 27 -7.80 0.10 -5.48
CA LEU A 27 -8.26 0.65 -6.74
C LEU A 27 -9.75 0.94 -6.60
N ASP A 28 -10.15 2.17 -6.87
CA ASP A 28 -11.53 2.65 -6.77
C ASP A 28 -11.85 3.47 -8.02
N GLY A 29 -12.40 2.80 -9.03
CA GLY A 29 -12.51 3.35 -10.37
C GLY A 29 -11.11 3.53 -10.97
N ASN A 30 -10.74 4.77 -11.29
CA ASN A 30 -9.41 5.13 -11.83
C ASN A 30 -8.43 5.64 -10.76
N ASN A 31 -8.79 5.55 -9.48
CA ASN A 31 -7.96 6.06 -8.39
C ASN A 31 -7.22 4.94 -7.67
N LEU A 32 -5.90 5.06 -7.59
CA LEU A 32 -5.05 4.19 -6.77
C LEU A 32 -4.76 4.87 -5.43
N VAL A 33 -5.16 4.20 -4.35
CA VAL A 33 -5.05 4.70 -2.99
C VAL A 33 -4.18 3.77 -2.16
N PHE A 34 -3.18 4.33 -1.47
CA PHE A 34 -2.48 3.63 -0.40
C PHE A 34 -2.82 4.26 0.94
N THR A 35 -3.31 3.45 1.88
CA THR A 35 -3.54 3.86 3.26
C THR A 35 -2.68 3.05 4.21
N ALA A 36 -1.78 3.72 4.93
CA ALA A 36 -0.99 3.11 5.99
C ALA A 36 -1.87 2.80 7.21
N ILE A 37 -1.62 1.64 7.80
CA ILE A 37 -2.29 1.11 8.98
C ILE A 37 -1.21 0.84 10.04
N GLY A 38 -1.08 1.77 11.00
CA GLY A 38 -0.04 1.74 12.01
C GLY A 38 1.35 2.16 11.49
N THR A 39 2.36 2.07 12.35
CA THR A 39 3.70 2.59 12.06
C THR A 39 4.65 1.57 11.43
N GLY A 40 4.30 0.29 11.47
CA GLY A 40 5.21 -0.79 11.10
C GLY A 40 6.52 -0.72 11.87
N THR A 41 7.64 -0.91 11.19
CA THR A 41 8.99 -0.80 11.79
C THR A 41 9.57 0.62 11.75
N TYR A 42 8.80 1.62 11.30
CA TYR A 42 9.30 2.99 11.22
C TYR A 42 9.29 3.70 12.57
N TRP A 43 10.45 4.29 12.90
CA TRP A 43 10.55 5.32 13.92
C TRP A 43 9.93 6.64 13.44
N GLN A 44 9.68 7.56 14.39
CA GLN A 44 9.06 8.87 14.09
C GLN A 44 9.81 9.67 13.03
N SER A 45 11.14 9.65 13.02
CA SER A 45 11.95 10.33 12.00
C SER A 45 11.73 9.75 10.60
N GLY A 46 11.58 8.42 10.51
CA GLY A 46 11.25 7.73 9.27
C GLY A 46 9.87 8.11 8.74
N LEU A 47 8.84 8.12 9.61
CA LEU A 47 7.49 8.54 9.24
C LEU A 47 7.42 10.02 8.82
N LYS A 48 8.15 10.91 9.51
CA LYS A 48 8.26 12.32 9.10
C LYS A 48 8.92 12.48 7.73
N ASN A 49 9.90 11.63 7.41
CA ASN A 49 10.53 11.64 6.10
C ASN A 49 9.56 11.16 5.00
N ILE A 50 8.74 10.15 5.28
CA ILE A 50 7.67 9.72 4.36
C ILE A 50 6.66 10.85 4.15
N GLU A 51 6.15 11.43 5.24
CA GLU A 51 5.21 12.56 5.23
C GLU A 51 5.73 13.69 4.32
N ARG A 52 6.94 14.18 4.59
CA ARG A 52 7.60 15.23 3.79
C ARG A 52 7.75 14.87 2.32
N LYS A 53 8.10 13.63 1.98
CA LYS A 53 8.28 13.19 0.59
C LYS A 53 6.96 13.03 -0.17
N SER A 54 5.91 12.63 0.54
CA SER A 54 4.57 12.46 -0.03
C SER A 54 3.79 13.77 -0.14
N GLY A 55 4.19 14.80 0.61
CA GLY A 55 3.42 16.04 0.73
C GLY A 55 2.13 15.91 1.54
N ASN A 56 1.81 14.72 2.08
CA ASN A 56 0.58 14.49 2.83
C ASN A 56 0.75 14.88 4.30
N GLU A 57 0.43 16.14 4.60
CA GLU A 57 0.52 16.67 5.96
C GLU A 57 -0.29 15.83 6.97
N LYS A 58 0.23 15.71 8.20
CA LYS A 58 -0.38 14.97 9.32
C LYS A 58 -0.32 13.45 9.19
N PHE A 59 0.22 12.88 8.12
CA PHE A 59 0.45 11.44 7.97
C PHE A 59 1.12 10.82 9.21
N CYS A 60 2.22 11.39 9.67
CA CYS A 60 2.96 10.91 10.83
C CYS A 60 2.13 11.06 12.12
N ALA A 61 1.43 12.19 12.28
CA ALA A 61 0.59 12.45 13.44
C ALA A 61 -0.59 11.47 13.56
N LEU A 62 -1.23 11.12 12.44
CA LEU A 62 -2.33 10.16 12.39
C LEU A 62 -1.87 8.76 12.79
N LEU A 63 -0.77 8.27 12.21
CA LEU A 63 -0.25 6.94 12.54
C LEU A 63 0.17 6.82 14.00
N LYS A 64 0.78 7.87 14.57
CA LYS A 64 1.11 7.92 16.02
C LYS A 64 -0.12 7.83 16.93
N GLN A 65 -1.29 8.25 16.43
CA GLN A 65 -2.55 8.15 17.16
C GLN A 65 -3.30 6.84 16.87
N ASN A 66 -2.65 5.86 16.24
CA ASN A 66 -3.26 4.61 15.78
C ASN A 66 -4.51 4.86 14.92
N LYS A 67 -4.43 5.88 14.05
CA LYS A 67 -5.42 6.20 13.02
C LYS A 67 -4.83 5.87 11.65
N PRO A 68 -5.59 5.27 10.74
CA PRO A 68 -5.16 5.11 9.35
C PRO A 68 -4.78 6.44 8.73
N ALA A 69 -3.77 6.43 7.85
CA ALA A 69 -3.29 7.63 7.18
C ALA A 69 -3.06 7.32 5.69
N GLN A 70 -3.73 8.07 4.81
CA GLN A 70 -3.51 7.95 3.37
C GLN A 70 -2.10 8.46 3.04
N LEU A 71 -1.32 7.69 2.28
CA LEU A 71 -0.03 8.15 1.78
C LEU A 71 -0.18 8.86 0.44
N PHE A 72 -0.96 8.26 -0.46
CA PHE A 72 -1.31 8.82 -1.76
C PHE A 72 -2.72 8.39 -2.17
N ASN A 73 -3.36 9.23 -2.97
CA ASN A 73 -4.57 8.96 -3.74
C ASN A 73 -4.36 9.68 -5.07
N ILE A 74 -4.20 8.92 -6.14
CA ILE A 74 -3.78 9.42 -7.44
C ILE A 74 -4.60 8.77 -8.54
N ASP A 75 -4.75 9.48 -9.65
CA ASP A 75 -5.28 8.90 -10.88
C ASP A 75 -4.26 7.92 -11.49
N LEU A 76 -4.71 6.83 -12.14
CA LEU A 76 -3.80 5.88 -12.78
C LEU A 76 -2.91 6.52 -13.87
N GLY A 77 -3.35 7.62 -14.49
CA GLY A 77 -2.56 8.40 -15.43
C GLY A 77 -1.36 9.13 -14.81
N GLU A 78 -1.30 9.27 -13.48
CA GLU A 78 -0.17 9.86 -12.77
C GLU A 78 0.99 8.86 -12.53
N ILE A 79 0.79 7.58 -12.84
CA ILE A 79 1.82 6.55 -12.69
C ILE A 79 2.92 6.77 -13.73
N GLN A 80 4.11 7.14 -13.28
CA GLN A 80 5.24 7.44 -14.16
C GLN A 80 5.97 6.16 -14.61
N LYS A 81 6.09 5.17 -13.71
CA LYS A 81 6.70 3.86 -13.98
C LYS A 81 6.06 2.79 -13.13
N LEU A 82 5.85 1.61 -13.69
CA LEU A 82 5.30 0.46 -13.00
C LEU A 82 6.05 -0.81 -13.42
N SER A 83 6.41 -1.67 -12.46
CA SER A 83 7.03 -2.96 -12.78
C SER A 83 6.63 -4.06 -11.79
N PHE A 84 6.50 -5.27 -12.34
CA PHE A 84 6.18 -6.50 -11.63
C PHE A 84 7.08 -7.65 -12.12
N PRO A 85 7.37 -8.65 -11.27
CA PRO A 85 7.17 -8.65 -9.83
C PRO A 85 8.28 -7.86 -9.13
N PHE A 86 8.05 -7.43 -7.89
CA PHE A 86 9.16 -7.11 -7.00
C PHE A 86 9.94 -8.41 -6.70
N ILE A 87 11.04 -8.63 -7.44
CA ILE A 87 11.75 -9.92 -7.54
C ILE A 87 12.13 -10.51 -6.17
N TYR A 88 12.54 -9.67 -5.21
CA TYR A 88 12.93 -10.12 -3.86
C TYR A 88 11.81 -10.85 -3.11
N PHE A 89 10.54 -10.59 -3.43
CA PHE A 89 9.40 -11.24 -2.79
C PHE A 89 8.59 -12.10 -3.77
N SER A 90 8.99 -12.20 -5.05
CA SER A 90 8.20 -12.88 -6.10
C SER A 90 6.74 -12.39 -6.26
N ALA A 91 6.31 -11.40 -5.47
CA ALA A 91 4.96 -10.88 -5.35
C ALA A 91 5.04 -9.45 -4.81
N GLY A 92 4.60 -8.49 -5.61
CA GLY A 92 4.73 -7.06 -5.30
C GLY A 92 4.96 -6.23 -6.55
N ALA A 93 5.11 -4.93 -6.37
CA ALA A 93 5.30 -3.95 -7.43
C ALA A 93 6.35 -2.91 -7.06
N HIS A 94 7.02 -2.36 -8.06
CA HIS A 94 7.60 -1.03 -7.94
C HIS A 94 6.74 -0.04 -8.69
N ILE A 95 6.32 1.02 -8.01
CA ILE A 95 5.57 2.11 -8.60
C ILE A 95 6.33 3.42 -8.38
N THR A 96 6.42 4.23 -9.43
CA THR A 96 7.01 5.58 -9.35
C THR A 96 5.91 6.61 -9.56
N LEU A 97 5.68 7.45 -8.55
CA LEU A 97 4.70 8.54 -8.55
C LEU A 97 5.40 9.81 -8.12
N HIS A 98 5.15 10.94 -8.79
CA HIS A 98 5.73 12.25 -8.43
C HIS A 98 7.26 12.19 -8.15
N ASN A 99 8.01 11.48 -9.01
CA ASN A 99 9.45 11.23 -8.90
C ASN A 99 9.89 10.44 -7.63
N GLN A 100 8.96 9.82 -6.91
CA GLN A 100 9.22 8.95 -5.77
C GLN A 100 8.95 7.49 -6.12
N LYS A 101 9.91 6.61 -5.80
CA LYS A 101 9.76 5.17 -5.97
C LYS A 101 9.22 4.52 -4.70
N TYR A 102 8.09 3.86 -4.81
CA TYR A 102 7.49 3.03 -3.77
C TYR A 102 7.67 1.55 -4.13
N ARG A 103 8.06 0.74 -3.13
CA ARG A 103 8.21 -0.71 -3.27
C ARG A 103 7.11 -1.37 -2.47
N LEU A 104 6.18 -2.02 -3.14
CA LEU A 104 5.00 -2.63 -2.55
C LEU A 104 5.22 -4.15 -2.50
N SER A 105 5.12 -4.73 -1.32
CA SER A 105 5.15 -6.18 -1.12
C SER A 105 3.74 -6.67 -0.81
N PHE A 106 3.31 -7.73 -1.49
CA PHE A 106 2.10 -8.48 -1.15
C PHE A 106 2.40 -9.64 -0.21
N ILE A 107 3.66 -9.79 0.21
CA ILE A 107 4.08 -10.72 1.24
C ILE A 107 4.34 -9.94 2.51
N GLU A 108 3.75 -10.40 3.61
CA GLU A 108 4.01 -9.88 4.94
C GLU A 108 5.49 -10.10 5.33
N PRO A 109 6.26 -9.04 5.63
CA PRO A 109 7.62 -9.18 6.12
C PRO A 109 7.65 -9.72 7.56
N ASN A 110 8.64 -10.56 7.88
CA ASN A 110 8.77 -11.18 9.21
C ASN A 110 8.84 -10.16 10.38
N ASN A 111 9.31 -8.94 10.13
CA ASN A 111 9.53 -7.93 11.16
C ASN A 111 8.34 -6.97 11.34
N THR A 112 7.26 -7.14 10.58
CA THR A 112 6.12 -6.23 10.61
C THR A 112 4.83 -7.01 10.48
N LYS A 113 3.87 -6.76 11.37
CA LYS A 113 2.52 -7.30 11.29
C LYS A 113 1.54 -6.19 10.96
N LEU A 114 0.47 -6.52 10.24
CA LEU A 114 -0.67 -5.62 10.13
C LEU A 114 -1.28 -5.47 11.55
N PRO A 115 -1.36 -4.26 12.12
CA PRO A 115 -1.98 -4.06 13.43
C PRO A 115 -3.43 -4.58 13.45
N PHE A 116 -3.83 -5.24 14.54
CA PHE A 116 -5.23 -5.54 14.79
C PHE A 116 -5.99 -4.22 15.03
N ILE A 117 -6.91 -3.85 14.13
CA ILE A 117 -7.49 -2.49 14.16
C ILE A 117 -8.88 -2.37 14.85
N SER A 118 -9.60 -3.36 15.36
CA SER A 118 -11.04 -3.24 15.77
C SER A 118 -11.98 -2.70 14.66
N THR A 119 -13.00 -3.49 14.32
CA THR A 119 -13.90 -3.34 13.16
C THR A 119 -14.50 -1.93 12.97
N ASP A 120 -14.69 -1.17 14.05
CA ASP A 120 -15.28 0.17 14.04
C ASP A 120 -14.33 1.21 13.40
N LYS A 121 -13.02 0.98 13.47
CA LYS A 121 -12.01 1.73 12.72
C LYS A 121 -11.84 1.23 11.28
N TYR A 122 -12.38 0.04 10.95
CA TYR A 122 -12.30 -0.57 9.61
C TYR A 122 -13.25 0.08 8.60
N GLU A 123 -14.40 0.62 9.04
CA GLU A 123 -15.38 1.24 8.13
C GLU A 123 -14.81 2.46 7.40
N LYS A 124 -13.83 3.16 7.98
CA LYS A 124 -13.19 4.34 7.37
C LYS A 124 -12.23 4.00 6.22
N VAL A 125 -11.82 2.74 6.07
CA VAL A 125 -10.87 2.31 5.02
C VAL A 125 -11.49 1.29 4.07
N ASN A 126 -12.82 1.07 4.14
CA ASN A 126 -13.59 0.11 3.33
C ASN A 126 -12.99 -1.31 3.30
N LEU A 127 -12.55 -1.79 4.46
CA LEU A 127 -11.87 -3.08 4.59
C LEU A 127 -12.76 -4.31 4.37
N ARG A 128 -14.09 -4.17 4.29
CA ARG A 128 -15.01 -5.32 4.06
C ARG A 128 -14.74 -6.05 2.74
N ALA A 129 -14.09 -5.39 1.79
CA ALA A 129 -13.74 -5.94 0.48
C ALA A 129 -12.22 -6.06 0.27
N VAL A 130 -11.43 -6.01 1.35
CA VAL A 130 -9.99 -6.25 1.29
C VAL A 130 -9.70 -7.74 1.25
N GLU A 131 -8.98 -8.15 0.21
CA GLU A 131 -8.41 -9.49 0.11
C GLU A 131 -7.22 -9.62 1.07
N ILE A 132 -7.41 -10.44 2.12
CA ILE A 132 -6.39 -10.78 3.12
C ILE A 132 -5.48 -11.86 2.55
N ILE A 133 -4.16 -11.68 2.66
CA ILE A 133 -3.19 -12.56 2.01
C ILE A 133 -2.72 -13.63 2.98
N GLN A 134 -3.01 -14.89 2.66
CA GLN A 134 -2.77 -16.01 3.59
C GLN A 134 -1.39 -16.65 3.43
N ASP A 135 -0.88 -16.70 2.19
CA ASP A 135 0.39 -17.36 1.87
C ASP A 135 1.06 -16.75 0.61
N ILE A 136 2.24 -17.28 0.28
CA ILE A 136 3.06 -16.82 -0.86
C ILE A 136 2.39 -17.08 -2.21
N SER A 137 1.67 -18.19 -2.37
CA SER A 137 0.96 -18.52 -3.61
C SER A 137 -0.19 -17.54 -3.83
N HIS A 138 -0.92 -17.21 -2.77
CA HIS A 138 -1.95 -16.19 -2.76
C HIS A 138 -1.37 -14.80 -3.05
N ALA A 139 -0.25 -14.43 -2.43
CA ALA A 139 0.45 -13.17 -2.71
C ALA A 139 0.84 -13.02 -4.19
N ARG A 140 1.29 -14.10 -4.84
CA ARG A 140 1.58 -14.12 -6.28
C ARG A 140 0.32 -13.94 -7.13
N ALA A 141 -0.79 -14.58 -6.76
CA ALA A 141 -2.06 -14.41 -7.43
C ALA A 141 -2.57 -12.95 -7.32
N VAL A 142 -2.44 -12.36 -6.13
CA VAL A 142 -2.73 -10.93 -5.89
C VAL A 142 -1.85 -10.03 -6.77
N GLY A 143 -0.55 -10.31 -6.85
CA GLY A 143 0.35 -9.56 -7.73
C GLY A 143 -0.05 -9.64 -9.20
N LYS A 144 -0.50 -10.81 -9.68
CA LYS A 144 -1.03 -10.97 -11.05
C LYS A 144 -2.32 -10.18 -11.26
N LYS A 145 -3.25 -10.19 -10.30
CA LYS A 145 -4.49 -9.39 -10.33
C LYS A 145 -4.17 -7.90 -10.44
N TRP A 146 -3.29 -7.39 -9.58
CA TRP A 146 -2.84 -5.99 -9.64
C TRP A 146 -2.18 -5.65 -10.98
N LYS A 147 -1.33 -6.53 -11.51
CA LYS A 147 -0.73 -6.33 -12.83
C LYS A 147 -1.79 -6.22 -13.94
N ALA A 148 -2.88 -6.99 -13.87
CA ALA A 148 -3.95 -6.93 -14.88
C ALA A 148 -4.83 -5.68 -14.77
N LEU A 149 -4.96 -5.12 -13.56
CA LEU A 149 -5.81 -3.95 -13.28
C LEU A 149 -5.11 -2.60 -13.54
N LEU A 150 -3.79 -2.55 -13.45
CA LEU A 150 -3.02 -1.31 -13.60
C LEU A 150 -2.55 -1.10 -15.06
N PRO A 151 -2.28 0.16 -15.47
CA PRO A 151 -1.79 0.45 -16.81
C PRO A 151 -0.47 -0.28 -17.09
N GLN A 152 -0.32 -0.78 -18.31
CA GLN A 152 0.95 -1.31 -18.78
C GLN A 152 1.79 -0.14 -19.32
N LEU A 153 2.93 0.10 -18.68
CA LEU A 153 3.86 1.20 -18.98
C LEU A 153 5.19 0.66 -19.51
#